data_AF-A0A3M8F3G5-F1
#
_entry.id   AF-A0A3M8F3G5-F1
#
_cell.length_a   1.000
_cell.length_b   1.000
_cell.length_c   1.000
_cell.angle_alpha   90.00
_cell.angle_beta   90.00
_cell.angle_gamma   90.00
#
_symmetry.space_group_name_H-M   'P 1'
#
loop_
_entity.id
_entity.type
_entity.pdbx_description
1 polymer ?
#
loop_
_entity_poly.entity_id
_entity_poly.type
_entity_poly.pdbx_seq_one_letter_code
_entity_poly.pdbx_strand_id
1 'polypeptide(L)'
;MLGYEFNLDKDQIYWLFSSSSQSIAAFIALLFTGYAFVVNVMDNLEARDETLAEVHSGLKTTYYRQLRLLAVVGGSTIIASLAMIFVNYYVNEIRSLLLIPTMIGIVVTIVLGVRFIIEIVDPQKYSKKATSLLKEEEKSIPKEGTEISIGEFMDSFISLERLIREVNEDFASKPALKSNYYRQSAPRSLVEIVTSWFRTELMHSEELDILKEVIRTRNLVVHGQQIEIDKTWLKWLKQSTDIVENVRMRWRNRIKSYAEMRFNQEDTPDQEPVR
;
A
#
# COMPACT_ATOMS: atom_id res chain seq x y z
N MET A 1 -32.04 -38.74 13.75
CA MET A 1 -31.97 -39.21 12.35
C MET A 1 -33.04 -38.48 11.56
N LEU A 2 -32.70 -37.40 10.87
CA LEU A 2 -33.57 -36.76 9.88
C LEU A 2 -33.04 -37.16 8.50
N GLY A 3 -33.50 -38.31 8.01
CA GLY A 3 -33.18 -38.81 6.68
C GLY A 3 -34.05 -38.10 5.65
N TYR A 4 -33.59 -36.94 5.18
CA TYR A 4 -34.14 -36.35 3.97
C TYR A 4 -33.35 -36.97 2.80
N GLU A 5 -33.89 -38.03 2.20
CA GLU A 5 -33.33 -38.57 0.95
C GLU A 5 -33.62 -37.58 -0.18
N PHE A 6 -32.68 -36.68 -0.44
CA PHE A 6 -32.59 -36.01 -1.74
C PHE A 6 -32.31 -37.11 -2.79
N ASN A 7 -33.37 -37.64 -3.39
CA ASN A 7 -33.28 -38.54 -4.55
C ASN A 7 -32.96 -37.71 -5.81
N LEU A 8 -31.75 -37.15 -5.84
CA LEU A 8 -31.14 -36.67 -7.07
C LEU A 8 -30.58 -37.88 -7.82
N ASP A 9 -30.88 -37.95 -9.11
CA ASP A 9 -30.35 -38.98 -9.99
C ASP A 9 -28.83 -38.81 -10.18
N LYS A 10 -28.11 -39.91 -10.44
CA LYS A 10 -26.66 -39.89 -10.58
C LYS A 10 -26.22 -38.94 -11.69
N ASP A 11 -26.97 -38.90 -12.78
CA ASP A 11 -26.71 -38.02 -13.91
C ASP A 11 -26.91 -36.56 -13.54
N GLN A 12 -27.93 -36.24 -12.75
CA GLN A 12 -28.18 -34.87 -12.26
C GLN A 12 -27.03 -34.36 -11.40
N ILE A 13 -26.51 -35.21 -10.49
CA ILE A 13 -25.35 -34.88 -9.65
C ILE A 13 -24.12 -34.66 -10.52
N TYR A 14 -23.86 -35.56 -11.50
CA TYR A 14 -22.73 -35.42 -12.41
C TYR A 14 -22.77 -34.08 -13.17
N TRP A 15 -23.90 -33.77 -13.79
CA TRP A 15 -24.08 -32.52 -14.53
C TRP A 15 -23.89 -31.29 -13.64
N LEU A 16 -24.54 -31.27 -12.47
CA LEU A 16 -24.51 -30.13 -11.55
C LEU A 16 -23.09 -29.79 -11.07
N PHE A 17 -22.35 -30.79 -10.57
CA PHE A 17 -21.01 -30.53 -10.02
C PHE A 17 -19.97 -30.31 -11.12
N SER A 18 -20.11 -30.97 -12.27
CA SER A 18 -19.22 -30.74 -13.42
C SER A 18 -19.38 -29.32 -13.97
N SER A 19 -20.61 -28.90 -14.29
CA SER A 19 -20.88 -27.55 -14.80
C SER A 19 -20.55 -26.45 -13.80
N SER A 20 -20.81 -26.68 -12.50
CA SER A 20 -20.49 -25.72 -11.44
C SER A 20 -18.98 -25.53 -11.30
N SER A 21 -18.20 -26.62 -11.31
CA SER A 21 -16.74 -26.54 -11.18
C SER A 21 -16.10 -25.77 -12.35
N GLN A 22 -16.55 -26.02 -13.58
CA GLN A 22 -16.09 -25.31 -14.78
C GLN A 22 -16.47 -23.83 -14.72
N SER A 23 -17.71 -23.53 -14.33
CA SER A 23 -18.20 -22.15 -14.22
C SER A 23 -17.44 -21.36 -13.14
N ILE A 24 -17.19 -21.97 -11.98
CA ILE A 24 -16.39 -21.37 -10.91
C ILE A 24 -14.95 -21.13 -11.37
N ALA A 25 -14.33 -22.09 -12.06
CA ALA A 25 -12.97 -21.94 -12.57
C ALA A 25 -12.86 -20.77 -13.56
N ALA A 26 -13.78 -20.70 -14.52
CA ALA A 26 -13.85 -19.59 -15.48
C ALA A 26 -14.10 -18.24 -14.77
N PHE A 27 -15.00 -18.22 -13.79
CA PHE A 27 -15.31 -17.02 -13.02
C PHE A 27 -14.09 -16.51 -12.25
N ILE A 28 -13.37 -17.39 -11.55
CA ILE A 28 -12.15 -17.04 -10.82
C ILE A 28 -11.07 -16.50 -11.77
N ALA A 29 -10.89 -17.12 -12.94
CA ALA A 29 -9.94 -16.65 -13.94
C ALA A 29 -10.27 -15.21 -14.39
N LEU A 30 -11.55 -14.92 -14.66
CA LEU A 30 -12.01 -13.56 -14.99
C LEU A 30 -11.73 -12.57 -13.85
N LEU A 31 -11.89 -12.98 -12.59
CA LEU A 31 -11.58 -12.12 -11.44
C LEU A 31 -10.08 -11.81 -11.33
N PHE A 32 -9.21 -12.80 -11.59
CA PHE A 32 -7.77 -12.56 -11.66
C PHE A 32 -7.42 -11.56 -12.76
N THR A 33 -8.01 -11.70 -13.95
CA THR A 33 -7.81 -10.75 -15.05
C THR A 33 -8.32 -9.36 -14.71
N GLY A 34 -9.53 -9.25 -14.15
CA GLY A 34 -10.10 -7.97 -13.72
C GLY A 34 -9.27 -7.29 -12.65
N TYR A 35 -8.78 -8.05 -11.66
CA TYR A 35 -7.87 -7.53 -10.65
C TYR A 35 -6.55 -7.04 -11.24
N ALA A 36 -5.92 -7.82 -12.12
CA ALA A 36 -4.68 -7.40 -12.79
C ALA A 36 -4.88 -6.11 -13.61
N PHE A 37 -6.03 -5.96 -14.27
CA PHE A 37 -6.39 -4.72 -14.96
C PHE A 37 -6.52 -3.54 -14.00
N VAL A 38 -7.25 -3.70 -12.88
CA VAL A 38 -7.42 -2.65 -11.87
C VAL A 38 -6.08 -2.24 -11.27
N VAL A 39 -5.19 -3.19 -10.94
CA VAL A 39 -3.84 -2.89 -10.46
C VAL A 39 -3.05 -2.10 -11.49
N ASN A 40 -3.06 -2.52 -12.77
CA ASN A 40 -2.39 -1.77 -13.83
C ASN A 40 -2.95 -0.34 -13.99
N VAL A 41 -4.26 -0.16 -13.85
CA VAL A 41 -4.89 1.18 -13.86
C VAL A 41 -4.41 2.00 -12.66
N MET A 42 -4.38 1.41 -11.46
CA MET A 42 -3.89 2.07 -10.24
C MET A 42 -2.41 2.45 -10.35
N ASP A 43 -1.56 1.56 -10.87
CA ASP A 43 -0.13 1.81 -11.13
C ASP A 43 0.06 2.96 -12.13
N ASN A 44 -0.74 2.99 -13.20
CA ASN A 44 -0.73 4.08 -14.18
C ASN A 44 -1.22 5.41 -13.61
N LEU A 45 -2.14 5.39 -12.64
CA LEU A 45 -2.60 6.58 -11.93
C LEU A 45 -1.55 7.07 -10.92
N GLU A 46 -0.87 6.17 -10.20
CA GLU A 46 0.28 6.49 -9.33
C GLU A 46 1.43 7.11 -10.12
N ALA A 47 1.71 6.60 -11.32
CA ALA A 47 2.74 7.16 -12.19
C ALA A 47 2.43 8.59 -12.65
N ARG A 48 1.16 9.01 -12.60
CA ARG A 48 0.71 10.37 -12.94
C ARG A 48 0.58 11.27 -11.72
N ASP A 49 0.35 10.70 -10.54
CA ASP A 49 0.20 11.40 -9.27
C ASP A 49 0.74 10.53 -8.11
N GLU A 50 1.98 10.83 -7.69
CA GLU A 50 2.68 10.11 -6.62
C GLU A 50 1.95 10.16 -5.27
N THR A 51 1.01 11.10 -5.08
CA THR A 51 0.27 11.26 -3.82
C THR A 51 -0.79 10.19 -3.58
N LEU A 52 -1.15 9.43 -4.62
CA LEU A 52 -2.08 8.29 -4.54
C LEU A 52 -1.40 6.98 -4.08
N ALA A 53 -0.06 6.92 -4.06
CA ALA A 53 0.70 5.69 -3.81
C ALA A 53 0.42 5.07 -2.42
N GLU A 54 0.27 5.88 -1.38
CA GLU A 54 0.04 5.37 -0.02
C GLU A 54 -1.34 4.73 0.13
N VAL A 55 -2.39 5.41 -0.37
CA VAL A 55 -3.78 4.89 -0.36
C VAL A 55 -3.92 3.66 -1.24
N HIS A 56 -3.28 3.66 -2.40
CA HIS A 56 -3.31 2.53 -3.32
C HIS A 56 -2.55 1.32 -2.80
N SER A 57 -1.43 1.49 -2.07
CA SER A 57 -0.66 0.38 -1.49
C SER A 57 -1.48 -0.44 -0.47
N GLY A 58 -2.24 0.24 0.39
CA GLY A 58 -3.15 -0.40 1.35
C GLY A 58 -4.31 -1.12 0.68
N LEU A 59 -4.82 -0.55 -0.43
CA LEU A 59 -5.87 -1.16 -1.25
C LEU A 59 -5.39 -2.41 -1.99
N LYS A 60 -4.22 -2.34 -2.65
CA LYS A 60 -3.59 -3.47 -3.35
C LYS A 60 -3.42 -4.65 -2.40
N THR A 61 -2.97 -4.39 -1.17
CA THR A 61 -2.79 -5.42 -0.13
C THR A 61 -4.12 -6.04 0.30
N THR A 62 -5.17 -5.21 0.47
CA THR A 62 -6.51 -5.70 0.85
C THR A 62 -7.11 -6.57 -0.25
N TYR A 63 -7.05 -6.13 -1.50
CA TYR A 63 -7.55 -6.90 -2.63
C TYR A 63 -6.75 -8.15 -2.93
N TYR A 64 -5.43 -8.09 -2.78
CA TYR A 64 -4.61 -9.30 -2.86
C TYR A 64 -5.03 -10.34 -1.81
N ARG A 65 -5.32 -9.91 -0.58
CA ARG A 65 -5.79 -10.82 0.48
C ARG A 65 -7.16 -11.41 0.17
N GLN A 66 -8.10 -10.59 -0.31
CA GLN A 66 -9.44 -11.06 -0.69
C GLN A 66 -9.38 -12.02 -1.90
N LEU A 67 -8.58 -11.69 -2.92
CA LEU A 67 -8.38 -12.53 -4.10
C LEU A 67 -7.72 -13.86 -3.73
N ARG A 68 -6.72 -13.84 -2.85
CA ARG A 68 -6.08 -15.06 -2.32
C ARG A 68 -7.08 -15.94 -1.58
N LEU A 69 -7.93 -15.35 -0.73
CA LEU A 69 -9.00 -16.07 -0.04
C LEU A 69 -9.98 -16.69 -1.04
N LEU A 70 -10.39 -15.93 -2.05
CA LEU A 70 -11.31 -16.39 -3.07
C LEU A 70 -10.71 -17.52 -3.93
N ALA A 71 -9.42 -17.45 -4.24
CA ALA A 71 -8.71 -18.50 -4.95
C ALA A 71 -8.64 -19.80 -4.14
N VAL A 72 -8.39 -19.72 -2.83
CA VAL A 72 -8.34 -20.89 -1.95
C VAL A 72 -9.73 -21.50 -1.78
N VAL A 73 -10.76 -20.69 -1.51
CA VAL A 73 -12.14 -21.16 -1.34
C VAL A 73 -12.73 -21.69 -2.64
N GLY A 74 -12.47 -21.01 -3.75
CA GLY A 74 -12.92 -21.44 -5.07
C GLY A 74 -12.21 -22.71 -5.53
N GLY A 75 -10.90 -22.80 -5.34
CA GLY A 75 -10.12 -24.01 -5.62
C GLY A 75 -10.59 -25.20 -4.78
N SER A 76 -10.82 -25.01 -3.47
CA SER A 76 -11.35 -26.09 -2.62
C SER A 76 -12.76 -26.51 -3.02
N THR A 77 -13.60 -25.57 -3.47
CA THR A 77 -14.95 -25.86 -3.98
C THR A 77 -14.93 -26.65 -5.29
N ILE A 78 -13.99 -26.35 -6.19
CA ILE A 78 -13.77 -27.14 -7.42
C ILE A 78 -13.35 -28.57 -7.05
N ILE A 79 -12.37 -28.73 -6.15
CA ILE A 79 -11.92 -30.05 -5.70
C ILE A 79 -13.06 -30.82 -5.03
N ALA A 80 -13.84 -30.18 -4.17
CA ALA A 80 -15.01 -30.78 -3.52
C ALA A 80 -16.07 -31.21 -4.55
N SER A 81 -16.29 -30.40 -5.59
CA SER A 81 -17.21 -30.73 -6.69
C SER A 81 -16.74 -31.95 -7.48
N LEU A 82 -15.44 -32.04 -7.78
CA LEU A 82 -14.85 -33.22 -8.43
C LEU A 82 -14.90 -34.46 -7.52
N ALA A 83 -14.61 -34.30 -6.22
CA ALA A 83 -14.73 -35.37 -5.24
C ALA A 83 -16.17 -35.89 -5.14
N MET A 84 -17.17 -34.99 -5.23
CA MET A 84 -18.58 -35.38 -5.25
C MET A 84 -18.94 -36.22 -6.48
N ILE A 85 -18.39 -35.89 -7.65
CA ILE A 85 -18.58 -36.71 -8.86
C ILE A 85 -18.03 -38.14 -8.64
N PHE A 86 -16.82 -38.24 -8.07
CA PHE A 86 -16.20 -39.53 -7.77
C PHE A 86 -17.03 -40.34 -6.76
N VAL A 87 -17.41 -39.73 -5.64
CA VAL A 87 -18.22 -40.36 -4.58
C VAL A 87 -19.59 -40.80 -5.10
N ASN A 88 -20.24 -39.98 -5.93
CA ASN A 88 -21.55 -40.31 -6.51
C ASN A 88 -21.52 -41.58 -7.37
N TYR A 89 -20.39 -41.87 -8.02
CA TYR A 89 -20.24 -43.06 -8.85
C TYR A 89 -19.83 -44.29 -8.02
N TYR A 90 -18.87 -44.15 -7.10
CA TYR A 90 -18.21 -45.27 -6.44
C TYR A 90 -18.64 -45.54 -4.98
N VAL A 91 -19.07 -44.53 -4.22
CA VAL A 91 -19.27 -44.67 -2.76
C VAL A 91 -20.57 -43.99 -2.32
N ASN A 92 -21.67 -44.74 -2.34
CA ASN A 92 -23.00 -44.17 -2.12
C ASN A 92 -23.27 -43.78 -0.64
N GLU A 93 -22.57 -44.39 0.31
CA GLU A 93 -22.81 -44.22 1.76
C GLU A 93 -22.47 -42.82 2.29
N ILE A 94 -21.39 -42.20 1.78
CA ILE A 94 -20.96 -40.86 2.20
C ILE A 94 -21.52 -39.75 1.31
N ARG A 95 -22.33 -40.11 0.30
CA ARG A 95 -22.88 -39.19 -0.70
C ARG A 95 -23.69 -38.07 -0.05
N SER A 96 -24.61 -38.43 0.85
CA SER A 96 -25.49 -37.47 1.54
C SER A 96 -24.71 -36.51 2.45
N LEU A 97 -23.61 -36.99 3.04
CA LEU A 97 -22.74 -36.19 3.90
C LEU A 97 -21.96 -35.13 3.09
N LEU A 98 -21.52 -35.47 1.88
CA LEU A 98 -20.70 -34.57 1.05
C LEU A 98 -21.53 -33.61 0.18
N LEU A 99 -22.76 -33.99 -0.18
CA LEU A 99 -23.61 -33.26 -1.11
C LEU A 99 -23.97 -31.84 -0.62
N ILE A 100 -24.50 -31.75 0.61
CA ILE A 100 -24.92 -30.48 1.22
C ILE A 100 -23.74 -29.50 1.37
N PRO A 101 -22.60 -29.86 2.00
CA PRO A 101 -21.50 -28.91 2.17
C PRO A 101 -20.88 -28.47 0.84
N THR A 102 -20.84 -29.35 -0.18
CA THR A 102 -20.34 -28.98 -1.51
C THR A 102 -21.26 -27.96 -2.19
N MET A 103 -22.58 -28.17 -2.11
CA MET A 103 -23.57 -27.21 -2.62
C MET A 103 -23.47 -25.85 -1.93
N ILE A 104 -23.32 -25.85 -0.60
CA ILE A 104 -23.11 -24.61 0.16
C ILE A 104 -21.81 -23.93 -0.29
N GLY A 105 -20.72 -24.68 -0.48
CA GLY A 105 -19.44 -24.17 -0.97
C GLY A 105 -19.55 -23.47 -2.33
N ILE A 106 -20.33 -24.04 -3.26
CA ILE A 106 -20.61 -23.43 -4.57
C ILE A 106 -21.30 -22.08 -4.40
N VAL A 107 -22.39 -22.02 -3.62
CA VAL A 107 -23.15 -20.79 -3.38
C VAL A 107 -22.28 -19.73 -2.69
N VAL A 108 -21.53 -20.12 -1.65
CA VAL A 108 -20.62 -19.24 -0.93
C VAL A 108 -19.55 -18.66 -1.85
N THR A 109 -18.94 -19.50 -2.71
CA THR A 109 -17.93 -19.05 -3.68
C THR A 109 -18.49 -18.01 -4.64
N ILE A 110 -19.69 -18.24 -5.16
CA ILE A 110 -20.35 -17.29 -6.07
C ILE A 110 -20.63 -15.96 -5.35
N VAL A 111 -21.22 -16.01 -4.15
CA VAL A 111 -21.55 -14.81 -3.35
C VAL A 111 -20.30 -14.01 -3.02
N LEU A 112 -19.22 -14.68 -2.59
CA LEU A 112 -17.95 -14.04 -2.29
C LEU A 112 -17.33 -13.39 -3.53
N GLY A 113 -17.39 -14.05 -4.69
CA GLY A 113 -16.85 -13.49 -5.93
C GLY A 113 -17.66 -12.30 -6.44
N VAL A 114 -19.00 -12.35 -6.38
CA VAL A 114 -19.84 -11.19 -6.72
C VAL A 114 -19.58 -10.02 -5.78
N ARG A 115 -19.46 -10.28 -4.48
CA ARG A 115 -19.09 -9.25 -3.50
C ARG A 115 -17.73 -8.63 -3.81
N PHE A 116 -16.74 -9.45 -4.16
CA PHE A 116 -15.41 -8.98 -4.55
C PHE A 116 -15.47 -8.08 -5.79
N ILE A 117 -16.29 -8.41 -6.80
CA ILE A 117 -16.51 -7.54 -7.97
C ILE A 117 -17.08 -6.19 -7.54
N ILE A 118 -18.11 -6.16 -6.69
CA ILE A 118 -18.70 -4.90 -6.24
C ILE A 118 -17.67 -4.07 -5.47
N GLU A 119 -16.84 -4.71 -4.64
CA GLU A 119 -15.78 -4.01 -3.91
C GLU A 119 -14.69 -3.48 -4.84
N ILE A 120 -14.26 -4.23 -5.85
CA ILE A 120 -13.20 -3.79 -6.77
C ILE A 120 -13.68 -2.72 -7.77
N VAL A 121 -14.97 -2.73 -8.15
CA VAL A 121 -15.57 -1.83 -9.14
C VAL A 121 -16.03 -0.50 -8.53
N ASP A 122 -16.16 -0.36 -7.20
CA ASP A 122 -16.61 0.88 -6.55
C ASP A 122 -15.43 1.78 -6.11
N PRO A 123 -15.03 2.79 -6.92
CA PRO A 123 -14.00 3.76 -6.57
C PRO A 123 -14.39 4.75 -5.46
N GLN A 124 -15.66 4.85 -5.07
CA GLN A 124 -16.15 5.90 -4.18
C GLN A 124 -16.19 5.50 -2.70
N LYS A 125 -16.12 4.20 -2.40
CA LYS A 125 -16.02 3.69 -1.02
C LYS A 125 -14.67 4.00 -0.36
N TYR A 126 -13.66 4.37 -1.16
CA TYR A 126 -12.29 4.65 -0.73
C TYR A 126 -12.13 6.00 -0.02
N SER A 127 -12.82 7.04 -0.48
CA SER A 127 -12.75 8.35 0.19
C SER A 127 -13.37 8.29 1.58
N LYS A 128 -14.53 7.63 1.74
CA LYS A 128 -15.28 7.58 2.99
C LYS A 128 -14.55 6.87 4.14
N LYS A 129 -13.78 5.81 3.87
CA LYS A 129 -13.00 5.10 4.91
C LYS A 129 -11.74 5.86 5.31
N ALA A 130 -11.09 6.54 4.38
CA ALA A 130 -10.00 7.47 4.69
C ALA A 130 -10.53 8.63 5.56
N THR A 131 -11.67 9.21 5.20
CA THR A 131 -12.33 10.27 5.99
C THR A 131 -12.75 9.81 7.38
N SER A 132 -13.16 8.54 7.57
CA SER A 132 -13.55 8.04 8.89
C SER A 132 -12.38 7.84 9.85
N LEU A 133 -11.20 7.45 9.35
CA LEU A 133 -9.99 7.35 10.17
C LEU A 133 -9.49 8.74 10.61
N LEU A 134 -9.67 9.74 9.73
CA LEU A 134 -9.30 11.14 10.00
C LEU A 134 -10.25 11.82 11.00
N LYS A 135 -11.55 11.50 10.98
CA LYS A 135 -12.52 12.01 11.97
C LYS A 135 -12.25 11.51 13.40
N GLU A 136 -11.52 10.42 13.54
CA GLU A 136 -11.09 9.90 14.84
C GLU A 136 -9.84 10.66 15.35
N GLU A 137 -8.97 11.10 14.42
CA GLU A 137 -7.80 11.94 14.68
C GLU A 137 -8.14 13.45 14.83
N GLU A 138 -9.22 13.95 14.22
CA GLU A 138 -9.65 15.37 14.33
C GLU A 138 -10.00 15.78 15.78
N LYS A 139 -10.29 14.82 16.67
CA LYS A 139 -10.58 15.07 18.09
C LYS A 139 -9.37 15.50 18.93
N SER A 140 -8.14 15.40 18.42
CA SER A 140 -6.93 15.70 19.19
C SER A 140 -6.25 17.03 18.84
N ILE A 141 -6.75 17.81 17.87
CA ILE A 141 -6.10 19.05 17.41
C ILE A 141 -6.86 20.29 17.92
N PRO A 142 -6.26 21.13 18.78
CA PRO A 142 -6.85 22.40 19.18
C PRO A 142 -6.84 23.40 18.00
N LYS A 143 -8.01 23.84 17.57
CA LYS A 143 -8.20 24.82 16.48
C LYS A 143 -7.86 26.24 16.95
N GLU A 144 -6.94 26.94 16.29
CA GLU A 144 -6.72 28.39 16.49
C GLU A 144 -7.41 29.17 15.35
N GLY A 145 -8.52 29.82 15.67
CA GLY A 145 -9.52 30.36 14.74
C GLY A 145 -9.08 31.51 13.80
N THR A 146 -8.18 31.25 12.85
CA THR A 146 -8.07 32.07 11.63
C THR A 146 -7.90 31.18 10.41
N GLU A 147 -8.92 31.18 9.55
CA GLU A 147 -8.98 30.46 8.28
C GLU A 147 -7.94 31.01 7.30
N ILE A 148 -7.19 30.13 6.64
CA ILE A 148 -6.19 30.46 5.63
C ILE A 148 -6.69 30.04 4.25
N SER A 149 -6.33 30.80 3.22
CA SER A 149 -6.57 30.41 1.83
C SER A 149 -5.79 29.13 1.49
N ILE A 150 -6.48 28.13 0.95
CA ILE A 150 -5.88 26.88 0.45
C ILE A 150 -4.69 27.17 -0.49
N GLY A 151 -4.74 28.25 -1.28
CA GLY A 151 -3.64 28.65 -2.16
C GLY A 151 -2.34 28.96 -1.40
N GLU A 152 -2.42 29.68 -0.29
CA GLU A 152 -1.24 30.07 0.52
C GLU A 152 -0.58 28.85 1.19
N PHE A 153 -1.39 27.90 1.65
CA PHE A 153 -0.91 26.61 2.15
C PHE A 153 -0.22 25.81 1.05
N MET A 154 -0.82 25.73 -0.14
CA MET A 154 -0.28 24.97 -1.26
C MET A 154 1.03 25.55 -1.79
N ASP A 155 1.16 26.88 -1.88
CA ASP A 155 2.41 27.54 -2.31
C ASP A 155 3.55 27.27 -1.32
N SER A 156 3.23 27.29 -0.03
CA SER A 156 4.17 26.98 1.04
C SER A 156 4.59 25.50 1.02
N PHE A 157 3.64 24.59 0.78
CA PHE A 157 3.94 23.16 0.65
C PHE A 157 4.77 22.84 -0.59
N ILE A 158 4.48 23.44 -1.74
CA ILE A 158 5.27 23.26 -2.97
C ILE A 158 6.72 23.70 -2.74
N SER A 159 6.93 24.76 -1.97
CA SER A 159 8.27 25.22 -1.58
C SER A 159 9.00 24.20 -0.71
N LEU A 160 8.31 23.61 0.27
CA LEU A 160 8.85 22.52 1.09
C LEU A 160 9.18 21.27 0.26
N GLU A 161 8.28 20.86 -0.65
CA GLU A 161 8.48 19.72 -1.54
C GLU A 161 9.73 19.91 -2.41
N ARG A 162 9.91 21.09 -3.00
CA ARG A 162 11.11 21.41 -3.79
C ARG A 162 12.38 21.29 -2.95
N LEU A 163 12.36 21.83 -1.73
CA LEU A 163 13.50 21.76 -0.83
C LEU A 163 13.85 20.31 -0.46
N ILE A 164 12.85 19.47 -0.17
CA ILE A 164 13.07 18.05 0.13
C ILE A 164 13.77 17.34 -1.02
N ARG A 165 13.31 17.59 -2.25
CA ARG A 165 13.89 16.98 -3.46
C ARG A 165 15.30 17.49 -3.72
N GLU A 166 15.56 18.80 -3.57
CA GLU A 166 16.90 19.38 -3.70
C GLU A 166 17.89 18.78 -2.70
N VAL A 167 17.51 18.64 -1.43
CA VAL A 167 18.35 18.02 -0.40
C VAL A 167 18.65 16.56 -0.74
N ASN A 168 17.67 15.82 -1.25
CA ASN A 168 17.89 14.43 -1.65
C ASN A 168 18.81 14.30 -2.88
N GLU A 169 18.72 15.22 -3.85
CA GLU A 169 19.64 15.29 -4.99
C GLU A 169 21.07 15.66 -4.58
N ASP A 170 21.22 16.59 -3.62
CA ASP A 170 22.49 16.93 -2.96
C ASP A 170 23.14 15.69 -2.28
N PHE A 171 22.33 14.73 -1.83
CA PHE A 171 22.81 13.49 -1.21
C PHE A 171 23.26 12.49 -2.27
N ALA A 172 22.49 12.34 -3.36
CA ALA A 172 22.76 11.41 -4.44
C ALA A 172 23.98 11.81 -5.31
N SER A 173 24.24 13.11 -5.45
CA SER A 173 25.28 13.65 -6.33
C SER A 173 26.72 13.53 -5.78
N LYS A 174 26.91 13.26 -4.48
CA LYS A 174 28.25 13.23 -3.86
C LYS A 174 28.83 11.81 -3.73
N PRO A 175 29.93 11.49 -4.43
CA PRO A 175 30.47 10.13 -4.56
C PRO A 175 31.20 9.59 -3.32
N ALA A 176 31.46 10.41 -2.30
CA ALA A 176 32.33 10.06 -1.16
C ALA A 176 31.79 8.93 -0.27
N LEU A 177 30.48 8.62 -0.36
CA LEU A 177 29.82 7.58 0.42
C LEU A 177 28.92 6.72 -0.48
N LYS A 178 29.45 6.20 -1.60
CA LYS A 178 28.76 5.18 -2.42
C LYS A 178 28.59 3.88 -1.64
N SER A 179 27.67 3.85 -0.68
CA SER A 179 27.01 2.61 -0.32
C SER A 179 26.05 2.24 -1.45
N ASN A 180 25.85 0.95 -1.69
CA ASN A 180 24.94 0.44 -2.72
C ASN A 180 23.47 0.91 -2.56
N TYR A 181 23.14 1.64 -1.48
CA TYR A 181 21.81 2.17 -1.16
C TYR A 181 21.35 3.36 -2.02
N TYR A 182 22.28 4.13 -2.61
CA TYR A 182 21.96 5.34 -3.37
C TYR A 182 21.86 5.11 -4.89
N ARG A 183 21.91 3.85 -5.35
CA ARG A 183 22.05 3.51 -6.79
C ARG A 183 20.74 3.32 -7.56
N GLN A 184 19.59 3.76 -7.03
CA GLN A 184 18.29 3.58 -7.71
C GLN A 184 17.69 4.93 -8.14
N SER A 185 17.78 5.20 -9.44
CA SER A 185 17.09 6.26 -10.20
C SER A 185 15.60 5.99 -10.40
N ALA A 186 14.89 5.51 -9.37
CA ALA A 186 13.43 5.47 -9.40
C ALA A 186 12.89 6.78 -8.79
N PRO A 187 11.75 7.31 -9.29
CA PRO A 187 11.03 8.36 -8.58
C PRO A 187 10.71 7.85 -7.16
N ARG A 188 11.20 8.53 -6.14
CA ARG A 188 10.88 8.23 -4.74
C ARG A 188 9.82 9.20 -4.27
N SER A 189 8.80 8.68 -3.61
CA SER A 189 7.79 9.51 -2.94
C SER A 189 8.44 10.36 -1.84
N LEU A 190 7.83 11.51 -1.49
CA LEU A 190 8.35 12.37 -0.42
C LEU A 190 8.49 11.61 0.91
N VAL A 191 7.53 10.71 1.22
CA VAL A 191 7.56 9.86 2.42
C VAL A 191 8.76 8.91 2.41
N GLU A 192 9.08 8.31 1.27
CA GLU A 192 10.25 7.44 1.12
C GLU A 192 11.56 8.22 1.26
N ILE A 193 11.62 9.45 0.72
CA ILE A 193 12.78 10.33 0.88
C ILE A 193 13.02 10.64 2.36
N VAL A 194 12.02 11.15 3.09
CA VAL A 194 12.20 11.50 4.51
C VAL A 194 12.44 10.26 5.38
N THR A 195 11.82 9.12 5.06
CA THR A 195 12.07 7.84 5.76
C THR A 195 13.50 7.36 5.51
N SER A 196 14.06 7.60 4.32
CA SER A 196 15.46 7.28 4.03
C SER A 196 16.42 8.10 4.88
N TRP A 197 16.10 9.38 5.13
CA TRP A 197 16.92 10.26 5.98
C TRP A 197 16.93 9.79 7.44
N PHE A 198 15.77 9.36 7.96
CA PHE A 198 15.67 8.74 9.28
C PHE A 198 16.52 7.46 9.37
N ARG A 199 16.47 6.58 8.36
CA ARG A 199 17.31 5.37 8.31
C ARG A 199 18.82 5.67 8.30
N THR A 200 19.20 6.82 7.77
CA THR A 200 20.60 7.29 7.78
C THR A 200 20.99 8.07 9.04
N GLU A 201 20.10 8.12 10.03
CA GLU A 201 20.25 8.84 11.30
C GLU A 201 20.45 10.36 11.12
N LEU A 202 20.00 10.91 9.98
CA LEU A 202 20.04 12.35 9.71
C LEU A 202 18.86 13.09 10.32
N MET A 203 17.92 12.37 10.92
CA MET A 203 16.65 12.88 11.45
C MET A 203 16.20 12.01 12.64
N HIS A 204 15.56 12.63 13.63
CA HIS A 204 14.95 11.94 14.78
C HIS A 204 13.51 11.51 14.47
N SER A 205 12.95 10.60 15.28
CA SER A 205 11.59 10.08 15.06
C SER A 205 10.52 11.18 15.10
N GLU A 206 10.65 12.13 16.04
CA GLU A 206 9.72 13.26 16.18
C GLU A 206 9.70 14.14 14.93
N GLU A 207 10.86 14.37 14.31
CA GLU A 207 10.99 15.14 13.07
C GLU A 207 10.37 14.42 11.87
N LEU A 208 10.48 13.09 11.83
CA LEU A 208 9.88 12.24 10.80
C LEU A 208 8.35 12.27 10.88
N ASP A 209 7.80 12.20 12.09
CA ASP A 209 6.35 12.19 12.31
C ASP A 209 5.72 13.52 11.88
N ILE A 210 6.36 14.66 12.21
CA ILE A 210 5.93 15.99 11.76
C ILE A 210 5.92 16.10 10.23
N LEU A 211 7.00 15.67 9.57
CA LEU A 211 7.09 15.73 8.11
C LEU A 211 6.05 14.84 7.42
N LYS A 212 5.82 13.63 7.94
CA LYS A 212 4.78 12.74 7.43
C LYS A 212 3.40 13.36 7.57
N GLU A 213 3.12 13.99 8.71
CA GLU A 213 1.82 14.60 8.97
C GLU A 213 1.52 15.77 8.04
N VAL A 214 2.53 16.61 7.75
CA VAL A 214 2.41 17.71 6.79
C VAL A 214 2.24 17.19 5.36
N ILE A 215 2.99 16.17 4.95
CA ILE A 215 2.84 15.50 3.64
C ILE A 215 1.43 14.90 3.50
N ARG A 216 0.94 14.21 4.55
CA ARG A 216 -0.39 13.61 4.59
C ARG A 216 -1.48 14.67 4.49
N THR A 217 -1.34 15.76 5.21
CA THR A 217 -2.33 16.86 5.22
C THR A 217 -2.48 17.51 3.86
N ARG A 218 -1.39 17.71 3.12
CA ARG A 218 -1.48 18.19 1.74
C ARG A 218 -2.34 17.28 0.87
N ASN A 219 -2.24 15.97 1.03
CA ASN A 219 -3.07 15.03 0.25
C ASN A 219 -4.56 15.23 0.55
N LEU A 220 -4.91 15.54 1.80
CA LEU A 220 -6.31 15.75 2.21
C LEU A 220 -6.88 17.07 1.67
N VAL A 221 -6.07 18.14 1.73
CA VAL A 221 -6.41 19.47 1.21
C VAL A 221 -6.61 19.43 -0.31
N VAL A 222 -5.71 18.77 -1.05
CA VAL A 222 -5.76 18.66 -2.52
C VAL A 222 -6.98 17.86 -3.00
N HIS A 223 -7.40 16.84 -2.25
CA HIS A 223 -8.55 16.01 -2.60
C HIS A 223 -9.90 16.53 -2.11
N GLY A 224 -9.95 17.79 -1.63
CA GLY A 224 -11.21 18.46 -1.29
C GLY A 224 -11.96 17.84 -0.11
N GLN A 225 -11.27 17.05 0.73
CA GLN A 225 -11.81 16.72 2.04
C GLN A 225 -11.75 18.02 2.85
N GLN A 226 -12.91 18.57 3.23
CA GLN A 226 -13.05 19.83 3.96
C GLN A 226 -12.25 19.79 5.27
N ILE A 227 -10.97 20.12 5.21
CA ILE A 227 -10.14 20.46 6.35
C ILE A 227 -10.09 21.97 6.37
N GLU A 228 -10.65 22.56 7.43
CA GLU A 228 -10.41 23.97 7.74
C GLU A 228 -8.91 24.13 8.00
N ILE A 229 -8.19 24.74 7.06
CA ILE A 229 -6.77 25.04 7.23
C ILE A 229 -6.68 26.30 8.08
N ASP A 230 -6.16 26.14 9.29
CA ASP A 230 -5.87 27.25 10.21
C ASP A 230 -4.38 27.64 10.19
N LYS A 231 -4.02 28.67 10.95
CA LYS A 231 -2.62 29.14 11.11
C LYS A 231 -1.67 28.12 11.71
N THR A 232 -2.19 27.10 12.37
CA THR A 232 -1.38 26.01 12.93
C THR A 232 -0.66 25.28 11.81
N TRP A 233 -1.31 25.08 10.65
CA TRP A 233 -0.69 24.42 9.50
C TRP A 233 0.47 25.19 8.88
N LEU A 234 0.38 26.53 8.80
CA LEU A 234 1.53 27.33 8.34
C LEU A 234 2.71 27.23 9.32
N LYS A 235 2.44 27.16 10.62
CA LYS A 235 3.47 26.96 11.64
C LYS A 235 4.15 25.59 11.48
N TRP A 236 3.38 24.55 11.23
CA TRP A 236 3.88 23.18 10.99
C TRP A 236 4.64 23.06 9.67
N LEU A 237 4.20 23.75 8.62
CA LEU A 237 4.93 23.87 7.36
C LEU A 237 6.27 24.55 7.57
N LYS A 238 6.31 25.67 8.30
CA LYS A 238 7.55 26.36 8.63
C LYS A 238 8.50 25.46 9.45
N GLN A 239 7.97 24.78 10.45
CA GLN A 239 8.73 23.82 11.25
C GLN A 239 9.28 22.68 10.39
N SER A 240 8.49 22.18 9.43
CA SER A 240 8.94 21.15 8.48
C SER A 240 10.07 21.65 7.60
N THR A 241 10.00 22.88 7.11
CA THR A 241 11.09 23.52 6.36
C THR A 241 12.37 23.61 7.21
N ASP A 242 12.25 24.03 8.47
CA ASP A 242 13.38 24.11 9.40
C ASP A 242 14.01 22.73 9.65
N ILE A 243 13.19 21.67 9.77
CA ILE A 243 13.66 20.28 9.88
C ILE A 243 14.48 19.88 8.65
N VAL A 244 13.98 20.16 7.44
CA VAL A 244 14.66 19.80 6.19
C VAL A 244 16.00 20.54 6.06
N GLU A 245 16.07 21.82 6.44
CA GLU A 245 17.34 22.56 6.49
C GLU A 245 18.31 22.00 7.53
N ASN A 246 17.82 21.59 8.70
CA ASN A 246 18.65 20.94 9.71
C ASN A 246 19.21 19.59 9.22
N VAL A 247 18.42 18.81 8.50
CA VAL A 247 18.87 17.58 7.81
C VAL A 247 19.98 17.91 6.80
N ARG A 248 19.79 18.96 5.98
CA ARG A 248 20.80 19.43 5.02
C ARG A 248 22.11 19.83 5.71
N MET A 249 22.03 20.54 6.84
CA MET A 249 23.20 20.93 7.63
C MET A 249 23.92 19.72 8.25
N ARG A 250 23.18 18.81 8.89
CA ARG A 250 23.74 17.57 9.46
C ARG A 250 24.49 16.76 8.40
N TRP A 251 23.92 16.64 7.21
CA TRP A 251 24.58 15.99 6.08
C TRP A 251 25.87 16.70 5.64
N ARG A 252 25.83 18.02 5.45
CA ARG A 252 27.02 18.80 5.05
C ARG A 252 28.16 18.68 6.08
N ASN A 253 27.83 18.70 7.37
CA ASN A 253 28.81 18.52 8.45
C ASN A 253 29.42 17.12 8.41
N ARG A 254 28.59 16.09 8.22
CA ARG A 254 29.06 14.70 8.10
C ARG A 254 30.04 14.53 6.93
N ILE A 255 29.76 15.13 5.76
CA ILE A 255 30.68 15.10 4.61
C ILE A 255 32.00 15.81 4.92
N LYS A 256 31.97 16.98 5.55
CA LYS A 256 33.20 17.71 5.92
C LYS A 256 34.08 16.88 6.84
N SER A 257 33.50 16.26 7.87
CA SER A 257 34.23 15.37 8.78
C SER A 257 34.86 14.18 8.04
N TYR A 258 34.16 13.58 7.07
CA TYR A 258 34.75 12.50 6.25
C TYR A 258 35.90 12.99 5.35
N ALA A 259 35.80 14.21 4.80
CA ALA A 259 36.87 14.78 3.99
C ALA A 259 38.13 15.07 4.83
N GLU A 260 37.97 15.61 6.03
CA GLU A 260 39.06 15.89 6.97
C GLU A 260 39.74 14.60 7.48
N MET A 261 38.96 13.55 7.77
CA MET A 261 39.51 12.25 8.17
C MET A 261 40.34 11.58 7.06
N ARG A 262 39.93 11.72 5.79
CA ARG A 262 40.68 11.18 4.65
C ARG A 262 41.97 11.93 4.39
N PHE A 263 41.96 13.25 4.55
CA PHE A 263 43.16 14.08 4.38
C PHE A 263 44.24 13.75 5.42
N ASN A 264 43.84 13.49 6.68
CA ASN A 264 44.77 13.10 7.74
C ASN A 264 45.35 11.67 7.61
N GLN A 265 44.79 10.80 6.75
CA GLN A 265 45.33 9.46 6.49
C GLN A 265 46.33 9.43 5.33
N GLU A 266 46.33 10.42 4.44
CA GLU A 266 47.29 10.52 3.33
C GLU A 266 48.62 11.20 3.74
N ASP A 267 48.67 11.81 4.94
CA ASP A 267 49.85 12.52 5.49
C ASP A 267 50.71 11.69 6.47
N THR A 268 50.41 10.40 6.69
CA THR A 268 51.34 9.50 7.40
C THR A 268 52.40 9.00 6.42
N PRO A 269 53.68 9.42 6.52
CA PRO A 269 54.72 8.95 5.62
C PRO A 269 54.93 7.45 5.81
N ASP A 270 55.01 6.72 4.69
CA ASP A 270 55.33 5.30 4.62
C ASP A 270 56.51 4.98 5.54
N GLN A 271 56.25 4.33 6.68
CA GLN A 271 57.31 3.71 7.45
C GLN A 271 57.82 2.51 6.65
N GLU A 272 59.01 2.65 6.08
CA GLU A 272 59.72 1.58 5.39
C GLU A 272 59.75 0.31 6.25
N PRO A 273 59.48 -0.88 5.65
CA PRO A 273 59.57 -2.12 6.37
C PRO A 273 61.04 -2.43 6.68
N VAL A 274 61.39 -2.38 7.97
CA VAL A 274 62.67 -2.87 8.50
C VAL A 274 62.78 -4.37 8.16
N ARG A 275 63.78 -4.69 7.33
CA ARG A 275 64.21 -6.07 7.03
C ARG A 275 64.98 -6.68 8.18
#